data_AF-A0A0D7ALV5-F1
#
_entry.id   AF-A0A0D7ALV5-F1
#
_cell.length_a   1.000
_cell.length_b   1.000
_cell.length_c   1.000
_cell.angle_alpha   90.00
_cell.angle_beta   90.00
_cell.angle_gamma   90.00
#
_symmetry.space_group_name_H-M   'P 1'
#
loop_
_entity.id
_entity.type
_entity.pdbx_description
1 polymer ?
#
loop_
_entity_poly.entity_id
_entity_poly.type
_entity_poly.pdbx_seq_one_letter_code
_entity_poly.pdbx_strand_id
1 'polypeptide(L)'
;MSRPQLYPLDVNAATGEPFLRLRDLPDIIITPPRLDDARAYLPIMNDERVYKWLKTPPYPYELEHAETWLMRTSAAAEAVLAELASSTNADAALKVVGGCPVNSLRHVRKDGSDVFIGAIDIARCGILAELERDRTIGDVLQRENDDRLLSDPDIVWTIGNYLAPEYHGKGIMTDALRTVMQKWAIPRMGVRKILATAYLGNRGSARVFEKNGYTKTRDVIVPDAKYGHKGYQVFEWRM
;
A
#
# COMPACT_ATOMS: atom_id res chain seq x y z
N MET A 1 -22.02 -15.35 -12.80
CA MET A 1 -21.86 -14.25 -13.78
C MET A 1 -20.40 -13.84 -13.77
N SER A 2 -19.76 -13.73 -14.94
CA SER A 2 -18.38 -13.21 -15.03
C SER A 2 -18.35 -11.78 -14.48
N ARG A 3 -17.36 -11.46 -13.63
CA ARG A 3 -17.12 -10.10 -13.11
C ARG A 3 -15.85 -9.55 -13.77
N PRO A 4 -15.89 -9.18 -15.07
CA PRO A 4 -14.68 -8.83 -15.82
C PRO A 4 -13.92 -7.64 -15.22
N GLN A 5 -14.62 -6.73 -14.54
CA GLN A 5 -14.02 -5.57 -13.89
C GLN A 5 -13.26 -5.89 -12.59
N LEU A 6 -13.35 -7.11 -12.06
CA LEU A 6 -12.45 -7.53 -10.98
C LEU A 6 -11.07 -7.93 -11.49
N TYR A 7 -10.91 -8.23 -12.78
CA TYR A 7 -9.61 -8.61 -13.34
C TYR A 7 -8.55 -7.52 -13.06
N PRO A 8 -7.32 -7.89 -12.65
CA PRO A 8 -6.79 -9.26 -12.54
C PRO A 8 -6.85 -9.86 -11.12
N LEU A 9 -7.76 -9.39 -10.27
CA LEU A 9 -8.03 -10.06 -8.99
C LEU A 9 -8.61 -11.45 -9.27
N ASP A 10 -8.05 -12.45 -8.61
CA ASP A 10 -8.70 -13.74 -8.44
C ASP A 10 -9.87 -13.58 -7.47
N VAL A 11 -10.80 -14.54 -7.47
CA VAL A 11 -11.94 -14.55 -6.55
C VAL A 11 -11.96 -15.87 -5.80
N ASN A 12 -11.98 -15.80 -4.47
CA ASN A 12 -12.12 -16.99 -3.64
C ASN A 12 -13.49 -17.63 -3.91
N ALA A 13 -13.50 -18.89 -4.37
CA ALA A 13 -14.73 -19.56 -4.77
C ALA A 13 -15.72 -19.80 -3.62
N ALA A 14 -15.24 -19.91 -2.39
CA ALA A 14 -16.07 -20.13 -1.21
C ALA A 14 -16.63 -18.83 -0.63
N THR A 15 -15.81 -17.77 -0.55
CA THR A 15 -16.19 -16.51 0.11
C THR A 15 -16.62 -15.41 -0.86
N GLY A 16 -16.28 -15.53 -2.15
CA GLY A 16 -16.44 -14.47 -3.14
C GLY A 16 -15.46 -13.30 -2.96
N GLU A 17 -14.52 -13.41 -2.03
CA GLU A 17 -13.54 -12.36 -1.72
C GLU A 17 -12.50 -12.23 -2.85
N PRO A 18 -12.29 -11.02 -3.40
CA PRO A 18 -11.26 -10.81 -4.40
C PRO A 18 -9.86 -10.82 -3.76
N PHE A 19 -8.84 -11.27 -4.47
CA PHE A 19 -7.46 -11.23 -3.97
C PHE A 19 -6.44 -11.16 -5.11
N LEU A 20 -5.21 -10.75 -4.78
CA LEU A 20 -4.03 -10.99 -5.62
C LEU A 20 -3.19 -12.10 -4.99
N ARG A 21 -2.71 -13.02 -5.81
CA ARG A 21 -1.69 -13.99 -5.37
C ARG A 21 -0.30 -13.47 -5.71
N LEU A 22 0.63 -13.56 -4.77
CA LEU A 22 2.01 -13.19 -5.06
C LEU A 22 2.61 -14.12 -6.12
N ARG A 23 3.50 -13.59 -6.95
CA ARG A 23 4.04 -14.29 -8.11
C ARG A 23 5.04 -15.37 -7.72
N ASP A 24 6.00 -15.01 -6.89
CA ASP A 24 7.13 -15.86 -6.49
C ASP A 24 6.81 -16.65 -5.22
N LEU A 25 5.83 -16.20 -4.42
CA LEU A 25 5.41 -16.81 -3.15
C LEU A 25 3.90 -17.09 -3.14
N PRO A 26 3.43 -18.13 -3.86
CA PRO A 26 2.00 -18.33 -4.11
C PRO A 26 1.18 -18.72 -2.87
N ASP A 27 1.81 -19.06 -1.75
CA ASP A 27 1.16 -19.23 -0.44
C ASP A 27 0.80 -17.89 0.23
N ILE A 28 1.26 -16.77 -0.31
CA ILE A 28 0.89 -15.42 0.13
C ILE A 28 -0.11 -14.80 -0.84
N ILE A 29 -1.19 -14.25 -0.29
CA ILE A 29 -2.21 -13.49 -1.02
C ILE A 29 -2.33 -12.07 -0.44
N ILE A 30 -2.92 -11.17 -1.21
CA ILE A 30 -3.30 -9.82 -0.80
C ILE A 30 -4.81 -9.71 -0.94
N THR A 31 -5.53 -9.46 0.15
CA THR A 31 -7.00 -9.35 0.18
C THR A 31 -7.43 -7.94 0.55
N PRO A 32 -8.75 -7.63 0.47
CA PRO A 32 -9.29 -6.47 1.15
C PRO A 32 -8.99 -6.52 2.65
N PRO A 33 -8.90 -5.35 3.30
CA PRO A 33 -8.76 -5.28 4.74
C PRO A 33 -10.05 -5.76 5.43
N ARG A 34 -9.91 -6.59 6.46
CA ARG A 34 -11.03 -7.15 7.24
C ARG A 34 -11.04 -6.46 8.62
N LEU A 35 -12.21 -6.03 9.08
CA LEU A 35 -12.34 -5.38 10.40
C LEU A 35 -11.87 -6.31 11.54
N ASP A 36 -12.09 -7.62 11.39
CA ASP A 36 -11.67 -8.64 12.36
C ASP A 36 -10.14 -8.78 12.48
N ASP A 37 -9.35 -8.19 11.58
CA ASP A 37 -7.88 -8.18 11.67
C ASP A 37 -7.38 -7.25 12.80
N ALA A 38 -8.23 -6.43 13.44
CA ALA A 38 -7.81 -5.40 14.39
C ALA A 38 -6.87 -5.94 15.48
N ARG A 39 -7.19 -7.12 16.04
CA ARG A 39 -6.34 -7.77 17.06
C ARG A 39 -4.99 -8.26 16.53
N ALA A 40 -4.90 -8.60 15.24
CA ALA A 40 -3.66 -9.05 14.62
C ALA A 40 -2.65 -7.90 14.43
N TYR A 41 -3.09 -6.64 14.42
CA TYR A 41 -2.20 -5.48 14.34
C TYR A 41 -1.39 -5.28 15.61
N LEU A 42 -1.98 -5.51 16.79
CA LEU A 42 -1.35 -5.19 18.09
C LEU A 42 0.05 -5.80 18.26
N PRO A 43 0.27 -7.12 18.09
CA PRO A 43 1.60 -7.70 18.26
C PRO A 43 2.60 -7.19 17.22
N ILE A 44 2.14 -6.84 16.02
CA ILE A 44 3.01 -6.34 14.94
C ILE A 44 3.41 -4.88 15.19
N MET A 45 2.42 -4.03 15.49
CA MET A 45 2.58 -2.58 15.65
C MET A 45 3.23 -2.16 16.96
N ASN A 46 3.30 -3.06 17.95
CA ASN A 46 4.06 -2.84 19.18
C ASN A 46 5.45 -3.51 19.16
N ASP A 47 5.80 -4.26 18.11
CA ASP A 47 7.13 -4.86 18.00
C ASP A 47 8.17 -3.83 17.55
N GLU A 48 9.25 -3.69 18.32
CA GLU A 48 10.33 -2.72 18.05
C GLU A 48 11.00 -2.90 16.69
N ARG A 49 10.96 -4.11 16.12
CA ARG A 49 11.48 -4.39 14.77
C ARG A 49 10.58 -3.80 13.67
N VAL A 50 9.37 -3.35 14.01
CA VAL A 50 8.39 -2.76 13.09
C VAL A 50 8.11 -1.31 13.44
N TYR A 51 7.61 -1.00 14.64
CA TYR A 51 7.03 0.32 14.95
C TYR A 51 8.02 1.48 14.83
N LYS A 52 9.32 1.23 15.08
CA LYS A 52 10.37 2.26 14.97
C LYS A 52 10.66 2.67 13.53
N TRP A 53 10.20 1.86 12.57
CA TRP A 53 10.34 2.09 11.14
C TRP A 53 9.08 2.70 10.50
N LEU A 54 8.03 2.93 11.28
CA LEU A 54 6.76 3.48 10.82
C LEU A 54 6.55 4.89 11.38
N LYS A 55 6.23 5.83 10.49
CA LYS A 55 6.00 7.24 10.83
C LYS A 55 4.69 7.45 11.58
N THR A 56 3.59 7.00 10.97
CA THR A 56 2.23 7.40 11.35
C THR A 56 1.64 6.67 12.55
N PRO A 57 1.86 5.34 12.75
CA PRO A 57 1.24 4.63 13.86
C PRO A 57 1.69 5.18 15.22
N PRO A 58 0.74 5.48 16.13
CA PRO A 58 1.04 5.90 17.50
C PRO A 58 1.73 4.77 18.28
N TYR A 59 2.39 5.15 19.37
CA TYR A 59 3.04 4.21 20.28
C TYR A 59 2.76 4.61 21.74
N PRO A 60 2.27 3.70 22.61
CA PRO A 60 1.89 2.31 22.30
C PRO A 60 0.70 2.23 21.33
N TYR A 61 0.63 1.14 20.56
CA TYR A 61 -0.42 0.92 19.57
C TYR A 61 -1.57 0.12 20.17
N GLU A 62 -2.68 0.81 20.43
CA GLU A 62 -3.90 0.24 21.02
C GLU A 62 -4.90 -0.28 19.98
N LEU A 63 -5.91 -1.03 20.47
CA LEU A 63 -6.94 -1.64 19.63
C LEU A 63 -7.77 -0.60 18.86
N GLU A 64 -8.13 0.51 19.51
CA GLU A 64 -8.89 1.60 18.88
C GLU A 64 -8.15 2.21 17.67
N HIS A 65 -6.81 2.27 17.72
CA HIS A 65 -6.01 2.72 16.57
C HIS A 65 -6.10 1.75 15.40
N ALA A 66 -6.13 0.44 15.68
CA ALA A 66 -6.29 -0.61 14.66
C ALA A 66 -7.69 -0.56 14.05
N GLU A 67 -8.72 -0.44 14.89
CA GLU A 67 -10.12 -0.33 14.47
C GLU A 67 -10.34 0.92 13.61
N THR A 68 -9.82 2.07 14.04
CA THR A 68 -9.90 3.33 13.28
C THR A 68 -9.22 3.23 11.93
N TRP A 69 -8.03 2.62 11.89
CA TRP A 69 -7.31 2.41 10.64
C TRP A 69 -8.08 1.49 9.70
N LEU A 70 -8.53 0.34 10.20
CA LEU A 70 -9.25 -0.67 9.41
C LEU A 70 -10.59 -0.14 8.90
N MET A 71 -11.36 0.59 9.70
CA MET A 71 -12.60 1.23 9.25
C MET A 71 -12.35 2.11 8.02
N ARG A 72 -11.31 2.94 8.05
CA ARG A 72 -10.97 3.81 6.92
C ARG A 72 -10.49 3.02 5.70
N THR A 73 -9.60 2.04 5.88
CA THR A 73 -9.05 1.29 4.74
C THR A 73 -10.06 0.34 4.12
N SER A 74 -10.94 -0.26 4.92
CA SER A 74 -12.03 -1.11 4.44
C SER A 74 -13.06 -0.29 3.67
N ALA A 75 -13.46 0.88 4.17
CA ALA A 75 -14.37 1.78 3.43
C ALA A 75 -13.77 2.22 2.08
N ALA A 76 -12.47 2.54 2.02
CA ALA A 76 -11.81 2.89 0.77
C ALA A 76 -11.75 1.71 -0.22
N ALA A 77 -11.45 0.51 0.26
CA ALA A 77 -11.42 -0.70 -0.56
C ALA A 77 -12.83 -1.05 -1.09
N GLU A 78 -13.85 -0.97 -0.25
CA GLU A 78 -15.25 -1.20 -0.60
C GLU A 78 -15.75 -0.20 -1.64
N ALA A 79 -15.38 1.09 -1.53
CA ALA A 79 -15.72 2.11 -2.51
C ALA A 79 -15.16 1.75 -3.90
N VAL A 80 -13.90 1.29 -3.98
CA VAL A 80 -13.29 0.83 -5.23
C VAL A 80 -14.04 -0.39 -5.77
N LEU A 81 -14.36 -1.38 -4.92
CA LEU A 81 -15.08 -2.57 -5.36
C LEU A 81 -16.51 -2.26 -5.84
N ALA A 82 -17.21 -1.35 -5.17
CA ALA A 82 -18.54 -0.89 -5.57
C ALA A 82 -18.50 -0.14 -6.91
N GLU A 83 -17.49 0.72 -7.10
CA GLU A 83 -17.25 1.41 -8.37
C GLU A 83 -17.06 0.40 -9.52
N LEU A 84 -16.28 -0.65 -9.30
CA LEU A 84 -16.05 -1.71 -10.29
C LEU A 84 -17.30 -2.55 -10.55
N ALA A 85 -18.08 -2.86 -9.52
CA ALA A 85 -19.32 -3.62 -9.63
C ALA A 85 -20.41 -2.88 -10.42
N SER A 86 -20.43 -1.54 -10.35
CA SER A 86 -21.37 -0.70 -11.10
C SER A 86 -21.09 -0.68 -12.61
N SER A 87 -19.91 -1.11 -13.05
CA SER A 87 -19.53 -1.18 -14.46
C SER A 87 -20.02 -2.50 -15.06
N THR A 88 -21.19 -2.46 -15.70
CA THR A 88 -21.96 -3.64 -16.16
C THR A 88 -21.63 -4.10 -17.58
N ASN A 89 -20.83 -3.35 -18.33
CA ASN A 89 -20.52 -3.70 -19.71
C ASN A 89 -19.34 -4.67 -19.77
N ALA A 90 -19.63 -5.94 -20.10
CA ALA A 90 -18.63 -7.01 -20.15
C ALA A 90 -17.58 -6.83 -21.26
N ASP A 91 -17.90 -6.06 -22.30
CA ASP A 91 -17.00 -5.76 -23.43
C ASP A 91 -16.27 -4.42 -23.27
N ALA A 92 -16.53 -3.67 -22.18
CA ALA A 92 -15.85 -2.41 -21.92
C ALA A 92 -14.41 -2.65 -21.48
N ALA A 93 -13.52 -1.73 -21.88
CA ALA A 93 -12.18 -1.66 -21.36
C ALA A 93 -12.19 -1.63 -19.81
N LEU A 94 -11.14 -2.18 -19.22
CA LEU A 94 -10.91 -2.18 -17.78
C LEU A 94 -10.93 -0.74 -17.23
N LYS A 95 -11.86 -0.45 -16.32
CA LYS A 95 -12.05 0.89 -15.74
C LYS A 95 -10.85 1.33 -14.89
N VAL A 96 -10.30 2.51 -15.13
CA VAL A 96 -9.28 3.10 -14.23
C VAL A 96 -9.95 3.58 -12.93
N VAL A 97 -9.37 3.24 -11.79
CA VAL A 97 -9.87 3.57 -10.44
C VAL A 97 -8.81 4.26 -9.60
N GLY A 98 -9.24 5.02 -8.60
CA GLY A 98 -8.37 5.85 -7.76
C GLY A 98 -7.63 5.14 -6.62
N GLY A 99 -7.72 3.82 -6.51
CA GLY A 99 -7.15 3.08 -5.38
C GLY A 99 -7.02 1.57 -5.61
N CYS A 100 -6.44 0.89 -4.63
CA CYS A 100 -6.29 -0.57 -4.62
C CYS A 100 -7.27 -1.19 -3.61
N PRO A 101 -8.16 -2.11 -4.03
CA PRO A 101 -9.14 -2.72 -3.14
C PRO A 101 -8.54 -3.82 -2.26
N VAL A 102 -7.26 -4.15 -2.44
CA VAL A 102 -6.55 -5.16 -1.66
C VAL A 102 -5.25 -4.57 -1.11
N ASN A 103 -5.01 -4.74 0.19
CA ASN A 103 -3.81 -4.23 0.86
C ASN A 103 -3.29 -5.15 1.98
N SER A 104 -4.13 -6.08 2.48
CA SER A 104 -3.78 -6.99 3.57
C SER A 104 -3.05 -8.20 3.03
N LEU A 105 -1.78 -8.36 3.38
CA LEU A 105 -1.03 -9.57 3.07
C LEU A 105 -1.43 -10.69 4.03
N ARG A 106 -1.65 -11.87 3.47
CA ARG A 106 -2.06 -13.05 4.22
C ARG A 106 -1.29 -14.28 3.80
N HIS A 107 -0.88 -15.08 4.78
CA HIS A 107 -0.28 -16.39 4.55
C HIS A 107 -1.35 -17.47 4.60
N VAL A 108 -1.57 -18.15 3.47
CA VAL A 108 -2.51 -19.26 3.33
C VAL A 108 -1.87 -20.54 3.86
N ARG A 109 -2.52 -21.15 4.84
CA ARG A 109 -2.11 -22.41 5.47
C ARG A 109 -2.59 -23.61 4.66
N LYS A 110 -2.03 -24.79 4.97
CA LYS A 110 -2.36 -26.06 4.31
C LYS A 110 -3.83 -26.47 4.44
N ASP A 111 -4.50 -26.06 5.51
CA ASP A 111 -5.92 -26.32 5.75
C ASP A 111 -6.85 -25.34 5.00
N GLY A 112 -6.28 -24.41 4.23
CA GLY A 112 -7.02 -23.39 3.48
C GLY A 112 -7.37 -22.14 4.30
N SER A 113 -7.13 -22.13 5.61
CA SER A 113 -7.24 -20.91 6.41
C SER A 113 -6.09 -19.95 6.09
N ASP A 114 -6.27 -18.67 6.39
CA ASP A 114 -5.25 -17.64 6.19
C ASP A 114 -4.99 -16.87 7.50
N VAL A 115 -3.83 -16.21 7.55
CA VAL A 115 -3.45 -15.33 8.68
C VAL A 115 -2.96 -14.01 8.13
N PHE A 116 -3.39 -12.91 8.72
CA PHE A 116 -2.86 -11.58 8.44
C PHE A 116 -1.39 -11.46 8.86
N ILE A 117 -0.53 -10.99 7.94
CA ILE A 117 0.93 -10.92 8.17
C ILE A 117 1.52 -9.54 7.92
N GLY A 118 0.71 -8.55 7.54
CA GLY A 118 1.16 -7.19 7.25
C GLY A 118 0.34 -6.52 6.15
N ALA A 119 0.74 -5.33 5.75
CA ALA A 119 0.02 -4.58 4.73
C ALA A 119 0.95 -3.90 3.72
N ILE A 120 0.42 -3.66 2.53
CA ILE A 120 0.98 -2.78 1.51
C ILE A 120 -0.11 -1.86 0.99
N ASP A 121 0.08 -0.56 1.17
CA ASP A 121 -0.87 0.46 0.78
C ASP A 121 -0.31 1.28 -0.39
N ILE A 122 -1.16 1.58 -1.37
CA ILE A 122 -0.90 2.57 -2.42
C ILE A 122 -2.02 3.60 -2.42
N ALA A 123 -1.63 4.88 -2.40
CA ALA A 123 -2.57 5.99 -2.40
C ALA A 123 -1.97 7.19 -3.16
N ARG A 124 -2.81 8.17 -3.50
CA ARG A 124 -2.32 9.45 -4.00
C ARG A 124 -1.33 10.04 -2.99
N CYS A 125 -0.20 10.55 -3.47
CA CYS A 125 0.88 10.99 -2.59
C CYS A 125 0.44 12.19 -1.76
N GLY A 126 0.34 11.99 -0.44
CA GLY A 126 0.00 13.04 0.54
C GLY A 126 1.21 13.60 1.30
N ILE A 127 2.43 13.36 0.82
CA ILE A 127 3.67 13.75 1.50
C ILE A 127 4.55 14.69 0.67
N LEU A 128 4.05 15.23 -0.45
CA LEU A 128 4.85 16.12 -1.30
C LEU A 128 5.26 17.39 -0.54
N ALA A 129 4.30 18.00 0.16
CA ALA A 129 4.54 19.20 0.96
C ALA A 129 5.58 18.98 2.07
N GLU A 130 5.64 17.79 2.65
CA GLU A 130 6.57 17.47 3.73
C GLU A 130 8.00 17.26 3.24
N LEU A 131 8.17 16.82 1.99
CA LEU A 131 9.48 16.49 1.43
C LEU A 131 10.17 17.69 0.81
N GLU A 132 9.45 18.76 0.53
CA GLU A 132 10.05 19.99 0.02
C GLU A 132 10.64 20.86 1.12
N ARG A 133 11.84 21.41 0.86
CA ARG A 133 12.51 22.33 1.79
C ARG A 133 11.74 23.64 1.92
N ASP A 134 11.24 24.13 0.80
CA ASP A 134 10.37 25.29 0.74
C ASP A 134 8.93 24.80 0.89
N ARG A 135 8.30 25.16 2.01
CA ARG A 135 6.93 24.75 2.33
C ARG A 135 5.91 25.34 1.36
N THR A 136 6.13 26.54 0.85
CA THR A 136 5.22 27.16 -0.13
C THR A 136 5.26 26.40 -1.45
N ILE A 137 6.45 26.01 -1.91
CA ILE A 137 6.58 25.14 -3.10
C ILE A 137 5.93 23.77 -2.81
N GLY A 138 6.20 23.18 -1.65
CA GLY A 138 5.63 21.91 -1.25
C GLY A 138 4.10 21.89 -1.22
N ASP A 139 3.47 22.92 -0.66
CA ASP A 139 2.02 23.04 -0.58
C ASP A 139 1.39 23.22 -1.97
N VAL A 140 2.06 23.95 -2.88
CA VAL A 140 1.66 24.05 -4.29
C VAL A 140 1.73 22.68 -4.97
N LEU A 141 2.84 21.96 -4.84
CA LEU A 141 3.00 20.63 -5.45
C LEU A 141 1.97 19.62 -4.92
N GLN A 142 1.66 19.67 -3.62
CA GLN A 142 0.65 18.81 -3.02
C GLN A 142 -0.73 19.13 -3.58
N ARG A 143 -1.13 20.40 -3.60
CA ARG A 143 -2.42 20.84 -4.16
C ARG A 143 -2.55 20.47 -5.64
N GLU A 144 -1.53 20.76 -6.44
CA GLU A 144 -1.52 20.39 -7.85
C GLU A 144 -1.69 18.89 -8.01
N ASN A 145 -1.01 18.06 -7.19
CA ASN A 145 -1.17 16.62 -7.24
C ASN A 145 -2.58 16.17 -6.82
N ASP A 146 -3.19 16.79 -5.82
CA ASP A 146 -4.53 16.46 -5.34
C ASP A 146 -5.61 16.80 -6.38
N ASP A 147 -5.45 17.90 -7.10
CA ASP A 147 -6.41 18.40 -8.11
C ASP A 147 -6.33 17.63 -9.45
N ARG A 148 -5.33 16.76 -9.65
CA ARG A 148 -5.18 15.97 -10.90
C ARG A 148 -6.29 14.94 -11.09
N LEU A 149 -6.90 14.95 -12.27
CA LEU A 149 -7.85 13.93 -12.73
C LEU A 149 -7.18 12.55 -12.83
N LEU A 150 -7.92 11.46 -12.57
CA LEU A 150 -7.37 10.09 -12.60
C LEU A 150 -6.73 9.67 -13.94
N SER A 151 -7.09 10.35 -15.04
CA SER A 151 -6.48 10.13 -16.35
C SER A 151 -5.13 10.82 -16.54
N ASP A 152 -4.73 11.69 -15.61
CA ASP A 152 -3.49 12.44 -15.69
C ASP A 152 -2.29 11.54 -15.34
N PRO A 153 -1.35 11.31 -16.27
CA PRO A 153 -0.18 10.46 -16.04
C PRO A 153 0.81 11.06 -15.03
N ASP A 154 0.67 12.34 -14.69
CA ASP A 154 1.57 13.04 -13.79
C ASP A 154 1.16 12.95 -12.32
N ILE A 155 0.05 12.27 -11.99
CA ILE A 155 -0.29 11.96 -10.59
C ILE A 155 0.90 11.24 -9.95
N VAL A 156 1.35 11.79 -8.83
CA VAL A 156 2.31 11.17 -7.94
C VAL A 156 1.56 10.34 -6.91
N TRP A 157 1.89 9.06 -6.86
CA TRP A 157 1.39 8.10 -5.88
C TRP A 157 2.43 7.86 -4.78
N THR A 158 2.02 7.28 -3.67
CA THR A 158 2.90 6.85 -2.59
C THR A 158 2.60 5.43 -2.16
N ILE A 159 3.61 4.75 -1.61
CA ILE A 159 3.49 3.39 -1.07
C ILE A 159 4.00 3.35 0.36
N GLY A 160 3.19 2.74 1.24
CA GLY A 160 3.54 2.35 2.59
C GLY A 160 3.48 0.84 2.74
N ASN A 161 4.32 0.25 3.59
CA ASN A 161 4.26 -1.18 3.86
C ASN A 161 4.88 -1.57 5.20
N TYR A 162 4.45 -2.72 5.70
CA TYR A 162 5.08 -3.40 6.82
C TYR A 162 4.76 -4.91 6.79
N LEU A 163 5.55 -5.68 7.53
CA LEU A 163 5.32 -7.10 7.76
C LEU A 163 5.49 -7.40 9.25
N ALA A 164 4.78 -8.42 9.72
CA ALA A 164 5.06 -9.08 10.98
C ALA A 164 6.54 -9.54 11.01
N PRO A 165 7.26 -9.37 12.13
CA PRO A 165 8.71 -9.60 12.20
C PRO A 165 9.18 -10.98 11.71
N GLU A 166 8.41 -12.02 11.99
CA GLU A 166 8.69 -13.41 11.61
C GLU A 166 8.58 -13.65 10.10
N TYR A 167 8.10 -12.67 9.33
CA TYR A 167 8.04 -12.67 7.87
C TYR A 167 9.11 -11.80 7.21
N HIS A 168 9.98 -11.14 8.00
CA HIS A 168 11.08 -10.33 7.46
C HIS A 168 12.15 -11.19 6.78
N GLY A 169 12.88 -10.60 5.83
CA GLY A 169 14.02 -11.27 5.16
C GLY A 169 13.65 -12.36 4.15
N LYS A 170 12.36 -12.66 3.96
CA LYS A 170 11.87 -13.75 3.08
C LYS A 170 11.52 -13.31 1.65
N GLY A 171 11.75 -12.04 1.30
CA GLY A 171 11.40 -11.49 -0.02
C GLY A 171 9.91 -11.16 -0.23
N ILE A 172 9.04 -11.47 0.75
CA ILE A 172 7.58 -11.27 0.68
C ILE A 172 7.21 -9.86 0.24
N MET A 173 7.71 -8.82 0.92
CA MET A 173 7.33 -7.45 0.57
C MET A 173 7.90 -6.98 -0.78
N THR A 174 9.04 -7.54 -1.20
CA THR A 174 9.57 -7.28 -2.55
C THR A 174 8.62 -7.80 -3.62
N ASP A 175 8.11 -9.03 -3.44
CA ASP A 175 7.19 -9.65 -4.38
C ASP A 175 5.78 -9.05 -4.29
N ALA A 176 5.33 -8.66 -3.10
CA ALA A 176 4.06 -7.95 -2.89
C ALA A 176 4.03 -6.61 -3.61
N LEU A 177 5.07 -5.79 -3.45
CA LEU A 177 5.21 -4.53 -4.18
C LEU A 177 5.17 -4.76 -5.69
N ARG A 178 5.94 -5.73 -6.20
CA ARG A 178 5.94 -6.07 -7.62
C ARG A 178 4.57 -6.48 -8.12
N THR A 179 3.89 -7.33 -7.36
CA THR A 179 2.57 -7.88 -7.68
C THR A 179 1.55 -6.75 -7.73
N VAL A 180 1.46 -5.90 -6.71
CA VAL A 180 0.56 -4.74 -6.70
C VAL A 180 0.85 -3.81 -7.87
N MET A 181 2.12 -3.53 -8.16
CA MET A 181 2.52 -2.66 -9.27
C MET A 181 2.04 -3.19 -10.63
N GLN A 182 2.37 -4.45 -10.93
CA GLN A 182 2.15 -5.05 -12.24
C GLN A 182 0.70 -5.47 -12.47
N LYS A 183 0.03 -5.98 -11.43
CA LYS A 183 -1.35 -6.48 -11.53
C LYS A 183 -2.37 -5.37 -11.31
N TRP A 184 -2.08 -4.35 -10.51
CA TRP A 184 -3.09 -3.36 -10.14
C TRP A 184 -2.69 -1.92 -10.45
N ALA A 185 -1.63 -1.40 -9.83
CA ALA A 185 -1.30 0.02 -9.88
C ALA A 185 -1.14 0.56 -11.31
N ILE A 186 -0.37 -0.12 -12.15
CA ILE A 186 -0.14 0.29 -13.54
C ILE A 186 -1.42 0.12 -14.40
N PRO A 187 -2.04 -1.08 -14.49
CA PRO A 187 -3.16 -1.30 -15.41
C PRO A 187 -4.52 -0.79 -14.91
N ARG A 188 -4.74 -0.67 -13.59
CA ARG A 188 -6.04 -0.33 -13.00
C ARG A 188 -6.06 1.06 -12.37
N MET A 189 -4.90 1.63 -11.99
CA MET A 189 -4.82 2.99 -11.47
C MET A 189 -4.08 3.96 -12.41
N GLY A 190 -3.56 3.47 -13.55
CA GLY A 190 -2.83 4.31 -14.50
C GLY A 190 -1.50 4.85 -13.95
N VAL A 191 -0.94 4.23 -12.91
CA VAL A 191 0.22 4.76 -12.19
C VAL A 191 1.45 4.85 -13.11
N ARG A 192 2.10 6.01 -13.10
CA ARG A 192 3.36 6.29 -13.83
C ARG A 192 4.44 6.90 -12.96
N LYS A 193 4.09 7.48 -11.81
CA LYS A 193 5.04 8.11 -10.87
C LYS A 193 4.71 7.68 -9.45
N ILE A 194 5.71 7.20 -8.72
CA ILE A 194 5.59 6.89 -7.29
C ILE A 194 6.75 7.53 -6.55
N LEU A 195 6.42 8.22 -5.47
CA LEU A 195 7.37 8.63 -4.47
C LEU A 195 7.18 7.76 -3.23
N ALA A 196 8.26 7.16 -2.75
CA ALA A 196 8.26 6.40 -1.50
C ALA A 196 9.36 6.90 -0.56
N THR A 197 9.17 6.69 0.74
CA THR A 197 10.17 7.05 1.74
C THR A 197 10.47 5.90 2.69
N ALA A 198 11.69 5.88 3.20
CA ALA A 198 12.08 4.99 4.30
C ALA A 198 12.93 5.80 5.27
N TYR A 199 12.80 5.59 6.58
CA TYR A 199 13.71 6.20 7.54
C TYR A 199 15.17 5.86 7.22
N LEU A 200 16.07 6.82 7.44
CA LEU A 200 17.52 6.55 7.38
C LEU A 200 17.86 5.34 8.26
N GLY A 201 18.57 4.39 7.68
CA GLY A 201 18.94 3.13 8.35
C GLY A 201 17.94 1.98 8.16
N ASN A 202 16.73 2.23 7.63
CA ASN A 202 15.80 1.18 7.27
C ASN A 202 16.22 0.47 5.97
N ARG A 203 17.24 -0.39 6.10
CA ARG A 203 17.80 -1.18 4.98
C ARG A 203 16.77 -2.12 4.37
N GLY A 204 15.80 -2.60 5.16
CA GLY A 204 14.75 -3.51 4.69
C GLY A 204 13.89 -2.86 3.62
N SER A 205 13.25 -1.74 3.95
CA SER A 205 12.41 -1.00 3.00
C SER A 205 13.21 -0.44 1.82
N ALA A 206 14.43 0.09 2.06
CA ALA A 206 15.30 0.55 0.98
C ALA A 206 15.55 -0.56 -0.06
N ARG A 207 15.86 -1.79 0.38
CA ARG A 207 16.07 -2.93 -0.53
C ARG A 207 14.81 -3.37 -1.25
N VAL A 208 13.63 -3.25 -0.63
CA VAL A 208 12.34 -3.53 -1.28
C VAL A 208 12.13 -2.58 -2.46
N PHE A 209 12.38 -1.28 -2.27
CA PHE A 209 12.24 -0.27 -3.32
C PHE A 209 13.27 -0.46 -4.44
N GLU A 210 14.56 -0.60 -4.11
CA GLU A 210 15.63 -0.83 -5.09
C GLU A 210 15.34 -2.04 -6.00
N LYS A 211 14.92 -3.17 -5.42
CA LYS A 211 14.60 -4.40 -6.17
C LYS A 211 13.36 -4.28 -7.06
N ASN A 212 12.55 -3.25 -6.85
CA ASN A 212 11.37 -2.94 -7.65
C ASN A 212 11.61 -1.76 -8.61
N GLY A 213 12.88 -1.42 -8.87
CA GLY A 213 13.25 -0.42 -9.87
C GLY A 213 13.12 1.02 -9.40
N TYR A 214 12.93 1.25 -8.10
CA TYR A 214 12.99 2.61 -7.55
C TYR A 214 14.44 3.07 -7.48
N THR A 215 14.65 4.35 -7.74
CA THR A 215 15.94 5.02 -7.58
C THR A 215 15.91 5.91 -6.35
N LYS A 216 16.90 5.78 -5.47
CA LYS A 216 17.10 6.73 -4.37
C LYS A 216 17.54 8.07 -4.96
N THR A 217 16.77 9.13 -4.74
CA THR A 217 17.08 10.46 -5.31
C THR A 217 17.76 11.39 -4.31
N ARG A 218 17.37 11.34 -3.03
CA ARG A 218 17.89 12.23 -1.99
C ARG A 218 17.65 11.69 -0.59
N ASP A 219 18.35 12.28 0.38
CA ASP A 219 18.02 12.20 1.80
C ASP A 219 17.45 13.54 2.26
N VAL A 220 16.45 13.49 3.13
CA VAL A 220 15.81 14.67 3.74
C VAL A 220 15.72 14.50 5.24
N ILE A 221 15.71 15.62 5.96
CA ILE A 221 15.35 15.65 7.38
C ILE A 221 14.08 16.46 7.46
N VAL A 222 13.01 15.84 7.95
CA VAL A 222 11.68 16.47 8.03
C VAL A 222 11.12 16.32 9.45
N PRO A 223 10.17 17.19 9.83
CA PRO A 223 9.44 17.02 11.07
C PRO A 223 8.79 15.63 11.17
N ASP A 224 8.84 15.06 12.36
CA ASP A 224 8.35 13.73 12.66
C ASP A 224 7.64 13.76 14.01
N ALA A 225 6.35 13.38 14.04
CA ALA A 225 5.56 13.45 15.26
C ALA A 225 6.11 12.55 16.39
N LYS A 226 6.81 11.47 16.04
CA LYS A 226 7.36 10.49 17.00
C LYS A 226 8.75 10.88 17.50
N TYR A 227 9.56 11.52 16.65
CA TYR A 227 10.97 11.80 16.93
C TYR A 227 11.35 13.30 16.91
N GLY A 228 10.38 14.19 16.74
CA GLY A 228 10.59 15.63 16.50
C GLY A 228 11.09 15.89 15.08
N HIS A 229 12.27 15.38 14.75
CA HIS A 229 12.83 15.37 13.40
C HIS A 229 13.42 14.00 13.09
N LYS A 230 13.23 13.52 11.86
CA LYS A 230 13.80 12.25 11.42
C LYS A 230 14.30 12.36 10.00
N GLY A 231 15.39 11.67 9.72
CA GLY A 231 15.93 11.55 8.37
C GLY A 231 15.23 10.45 7.57
N TYR A 232 14.97 10.73 6.30
CA TYR A 232 14.35 9.83 5.35
C TYR A 232 15.18 9.73 4.08
N GLN A 233 15.25 8.53 3.52
CA GLN A 233 15.64 8.27 2.15
C GLN A 233 14.39 8.44 1.27
N VAL A 234 14.51 9.24 0.21
CA VAL A 234 13.46 9.43 -0.79
C VAL A 234 13.77 8.57 -2.02
N PHE A 235 12.78 7.81 -2.46
CA PHE A 235 12.84 6.92 -3.61
C PHE A 235 11.80 7.34 -4.64
N GLU A 236 12.20 7.37 -5.90
CA GLU A 236 11.29 7.61 -7.02
C GLU A 236 11.25 6.40 -7.94
N TRP A 237 10.05 6.07 -8.39
CA TRP A 237 9.80 5.12 -9.47
C TRP A 237 9.02 5.83 -10.57
N ARG A 238 9.42 5.57 -11.83
CA ARG A 238 8.78 6.11 -13.02
C ARG A 238 8.69 5.05 -14.10
N MET A 239 7.63 5.09 -14.89
CA MET A 239 7.44 4.28 -16.10
C MET A 239 7.85 5.04 -17.35
#